data_AF-A0A530MBK5-F1
#
_entry.id   AF-A0A530MBK5-F1
#
_cell.length_a   1.000
_cell.length_b   1.000
_cell.length_c   1.000
_cell.angle_alpha   90.00
_cell.angle_beta   90.00
_cell.angle_gamma   90.00
#
_symmetry.space_group_name_H-M   'P 1'
#
loop_
_entity.id
_entity.type
_entity.pdbx_description
1 polymer ?
#
loop_
_entity_poly.entity_id
_entity_poly.type
_entity_poly.pdbx_seq_one_letter_code
_entity_poly.pdbx_strand_id
1 'polypeptide(L)' 'MMQKAIDAHFHIWRQKDQPWLVGPMVPRIFGPYEPIRRDYPIEEFLADQQGSGVEKAVYV' A
#
# COMPACT_ATOMS: atom_id res chain seq x y z
N MET A 1 10.08 26.66 9.66
CA MET A 1 9.40 25.98 8.54
C MET A 1 9.34 24.49 8.86
N MET A 2 8.18 23.84 8.72
CA MET A 2 8.11 22.37 8.87
C MET A 2 8.91 21.74 7.72
N GLN A 3 9.79 20.79 8.05
CA GLN A 3 10.52 20.00 7.08
C GLN A 3 9.50 19.17 6.28
N LYS A 4 9.50 19.30 4.97
CA LYS A 4 8.61 18.51 4.11
C LYS A 4 9.15 17.08 4.02
N ALA A 5 8.28 16.09 4.26
CA ALA A 5 8.64 14.68 4.19
C ALA A 5 8.39 14.12 2.79
N ILE A 6 9.29 13.25 2.34
CA ILE A 6 9.10 12.42 1.15
C ILE A 6 8.99 10.98 1.62
N ASP A 7 7.89 10.32 1.28
CA ASP A 7 7.76 8.88 1.44
C ASP A 7 8.60 8.20 0.35
N ALA A 8 9.71 7.60 0.77
CA ALA A 8 10.67 7.02 -0.16
C ALA A 8 10.20 5.71 -0.79
N HIS A 9 9.09 5.11 -0.30
CA HIS A 9 8.67 3.77 -0.71
C HIS A 9 7.21 3.50 -0.36
N PHE A 10 6.32 3.44 -1.36
CA PHE A 10 4.97 2.92 -1.19
C PHE A 10 4.56 1.95 -2.30
N HIS A 11 3.53 1.16 -2.03
CA HIS A 11 2.93 0.25 -2.99
C HIS A 11 1.42 0.51 -3.12
N ILE A 12 0.96 0.47 -4.36
CA ILE A 12 -0.45 0.30 -4.76
C ILE A 12 -0.54 -0.89 -5.69
N TRP A 13 -1.69 -1.55 -5.74
CA TRP A 13 -1.82 -2.75 -6.55
C TRP A 13 -3.24 -3.00 -7.02
N ARG A 14 -3.32 -3.71 -8.16
CA ARG A 14 -4.52 -4.47 -8.52
C ARG A 14 -4.30 -5.90 -8.05
N GLN A 15 -5.23 -6.47 -7.31
CA GLN A 15 -5.13 -7.82 -6.75
C GLN A 15 -4.77 -8.85 -7.82
N LYS A 16 -5.43 -8.76 -8.99
CA LYS A 16 -5.23 -9.70 -10.10
C LYS A 16 -3.79 -9.73 -10.63
N ASP A 17 -3.03 -8.65 -10.44
CA ASP A 17 -1.64 -8.55 -10.90
C ASP A 17 -0.64 -9.06 -9.85
N GLN A 18 -1.11 -9.47 -8.67
CA GLN A 18 -0.30 -9.94 -7.56
C GLN A 18 -0.54 -11.44 -7.33
N PRO A 19 0.27 -12.34 -7.95
CA PRO A 19 0.02 -13.79 -7.90
C PRO A 19 -0.12 -14.35 -6.48
N TRP A 20 0.63 -13.78 -5.53
CA TRP A 20 0.62 -14.19 -4.13
C TRP A 20 -0.66 -13.77 -3.37
N LEU A 21 -1.42 -12.79 -3.87
CA LEU A 21 -2.72 -12.37 -3.32
C LEU A 21 -3.91 -13.12 -3.93
N VAL A 22 -3.74 -13.74 -5.10
CA VAL A 22 -4.79 -14.51 -5.80
C VAL A 22 -4.80 -15.98 -5.37
N GLY A 23 -3.64 -16.55 -5.04
CA GLY A 23 -3.50 -17.94 -4.63
C GLY A 23 -4.26 -18.34 -3.35
N PRO A 24 -4.21 -19.62 -2.95
CA PRO A 24 -4.78 -20.06 -1.68
C PRO A 24 -4.17 -19.32 -0.49
N MET A 25 -4.94 -19.16 0.59
CA MET A 25 -4.40 -18.66 1.86
C MET A 25 -3.33 -19.62 2.35
N VAL A 26 -2.15 -19.09 2.64
CA VAL A 26 -1.06 -19.83 3.27
C VAL A 26 -0.50 -19.02 4.43
N PRO A 27 -0.03 -19.63 5.53
CA PRO A 27 0.60 -18.87 6.61
C PRO A 27 1.78 -18.03 6.11
N ARG A 28 1.83 -16.76 6.51
CA ARG A 28 2.90 -15.81 6.20
C ARG A 28 3.46 -15.21 7.48
N ILE A 29 4.72 -14.79 7.44
CA ILE A 29 5.44 -14.20 8.59
C ILE A 29 4.79 -12.91 9.10
N PHE A 30 4.02 -12.23 8.26
CA PHE A 30 3.32 -10.98 8.58
C PHE A 30 1.87 -11.20 9.07
N GLY A 31 1.46 -12.45 9.31
CA GLY A 31 0.14 -12.77 9.83
C GLY A 31 -0.96 -12.84 8.76
N PRO A 32 -2.25 -12.82 9.18
CA PRO A 32 -3.40 -12.84 8.29
C PRO A 32 -3.38 -11.66 7.33
N TYR A 33 -3.59 -11.92 6.04
CA TYR A 33 -3.50 -10.92 4.96
C TYR A 33 -4.75 -10.87 4.09
N GLU A 34 -5.83 -11.52 4.52
CA GLU A 34 -7.16 -11.44 3.93
C GLU A 34 -7.60 -9.98 3.67
N PRO A 35 -7.36 -8.99 4.57
CA PRO A 35 -7.80 -7.61 4.33
C PRO A 35 -7.15 -6.93 3.13
N ILE A 36 -5.95 -7.38 2.71
CA ILE A 36 -5.22 -6.81 1.56
C ILE A 36 -5.43 -7.62 0.28
N ARG A 37 -6.23 -8.70 0.31
CA ARG A 37 -6.62 -9.49 -0.87
C ARG A 37 -7.74 -8.80 -1.65
N ARG A 38 -7.45 -7.59 -2.10
CA ARG A 38 -8.32 -6.68 -2.87
C ARG A 38 -7.43 -5.68 -3.61
N ASP A 39 -8.02 -4.87 -4.48
CA ASP A 39 -7.30 -3.73 -5.05
C ASP A 39 -7.00 -2.69 -3.95
N TYR A 40 -5.84 -2.04 -4.07
CA TYR A 40 -5.45 -0.85 -3.29
C TYR A 40 -5.02 0.23 -4.28
N PRO A 41 -5.97 1.05 -4.77
CA PRO A 41 -5.71 2.03 -5.82
C PRO A 41 -5.09 3.32 -5.27
N ILE A 42 -4.62 4.19 -6.16
CA ILE A 42 -3.97 5.45 -5.77
C ILE A 42 -4.90 6.37 -4.97
N GLU A 43 -6.20 6.36 -5.26
CA GLU A 43 -7.20 7.18 -4.56
C GLU A 43 -7.32 6.79 -3.09
N GLU A 44 -7.23 5.49 -2.78
CA GLU A 44 -7.26 5.00 -1.40
C GLU A 44 -5.96 5.35 -0.67
N PHE A 45 -4.80 5.14 -1.31
CA PHE A 45 -3.51 5.57 -0.76
C PHE A 45 -3.50 7.06 -0.43
N LEU A 46 -3.96 7.90 -1.36
CA LEU A 46 -4.03 9.35 -1.14
C LEU A 46 -4.99 9.71 0.00
N ALA A 47 -6.08 8.97 0.20
CA ALA A 47 -6.99 9.16 1.32
C ALA A 47 -6.35 8.76 2.66
N ASP A 48 -5.68 7.61 2.71
CA ASP A 48 -4.98 7.12 3.91
C ASP A 48 -3.81 8.04 4.31
N GLN A 49 -3.15 8.62 3.31
CA GLN A 49 -2.00 9.51 3.50
C GLN A 49 -2.40 10.89 4.03
N GLN A 50 -3.68 11.27 3.97
CA GLN A 50 -4.14 12.60 4.38
C GLN A 50 -3.74 12.92 5.82
N GLY A 51 -3.14 14.10 6.01
CA GLY A 51 -2.69 14.56 7.33
C GLY A 51 -1.35 13.98 7.79
N SER A 52 -0.70 13.10 7.02
CA SER A 52 0.63 12.56 7.35
C SER A 52 1.77 13.58 7.29
N GLY A 53 1.59 14.69 6.58
CA GLY A 53 2.66 15.67 6.31
C GLY A 53 3.64 15.26 5.21
N VAL A 54 3.39 14.13 4.53
CA VAL A 54 4.13 13.70 3.34
C VAL A 54 3.73 14.56 2.14
N GLU A 55 4.70 15.15 1.44
CA GLU A 55 4.46 15.99 0.27
C GLU A 55 4.57 15.20 -1.05
N LYS A 56 5.46 14.22 -1.09
CA LYS A 56 5.73 13.40 -2.28
C LYS A 56 6.00 11.97 -1.88
N ALA A 57 5.74 11.03 -2.78
CA ALA A 57 5.98 9.61 -2.55
C ALA A 57 6.62 8.95 -3.79
N VAL A 58 7.42 7.90 -3.57
CA VAL A 58 8.01 7.08 -4.64
C VAL A 58 7.28 5.74 -4.70
N TYR A 59 6.64 5.48 -5.84
CA TYR A 59 5.97 4.22 -6.13
C TYR A 59 6.98 3.14 -6.53
N VAL A 60 6.81 1.94 -5.98
CA VAL A 60 7.62 0.74 -6.29
C VAL A 60 6.73 -0.42 -6.73
#